data_AF-A0A511XD88-F1
#
_entry.id   AF-A0A511XD88-F1
#
_cell.length_a   1.000
_cell.length_b   1.000
_cell.length_c   1.000
_cell.angle_alpha   90.00
_cell.angle_beta   90.00
_cell.angle_gamma   90.00
#
_symmetry.space_group_name_H-M   'P 1'
#
loop_
_entity.id
_entity.type
_entity.pdbx_description
1 polymer ?
#
loop_
_entity_poly.entity_id
_entity_poly.type
_entity_poly.pdbx_seq_one_letter_code
_entity_poly.pdbx_strand_id
1 'polypeptide(L)'
;MSALTLASTSKARGMSDLAILRIETNNMYPEFRRGDACLYRPDLNTFTYDACYVVRYLDALNVYRAQSVGNGRVLMKMDHMHASEQTISRDAFNNICGGLVVGRVNILDERYIDLWGNGRVSA
;
A
#
# COMPACT_ATOMS: atom_id res chain seq x y z
N MET A 1 21.77 -22.59 -33.36
CA MET A 1 21.45 -21.21 -32.93
C MET A 1 19.94 -21.07 -32.95
N SER A 2 19.27 -21.20 -31.81
CA SER A 2 17.81 -21.04 -31.73
C SER A 2 17.52 -19.96 -30.70
N ALA A 3 17.00 -18.82 -31.16
CA ALA A 3 16.56 -17.73 -30.31
C ALA A 3 15.11 -18.01 -29.90
N LEU A 4 14.91 -18.43 -28.65
CA LEU A 4 13.58 -18.48 -28.04
C LEU A 4 13.13 -17.05 -27.77
N THR A 5 12.20 -16.55 -28.57
CA THR A 5 11.59 -15.23 -28.38
C THR A 5 10.61 -15.29 -27.21
N LEU A 6 11.01 -14.79 -26.05
CA LEU A 6 10.16 -14.68 -24.86
C LEU A 6 9.24 -13.46 -25.00
N ALA A 7 8.13 -13.59 -25.75
CA ALA A 7 7.09 -12.58 -25.77
C ALA A 7 6.20 -12.71 -24.53
N SER A 8 6.72 -12.31 -23.36
CA SER A 8 5.89 -11.97 -22.21
C SER A 8 5.23 -10.63 -22.51
N THR A 9 4.07 -10.64 -23.17
CA THR A 9 3.20 -9.47 -23.26
C THR A 9 2.57 -9.26 -21.88
N SER A 10 3.32 -8.66 -20.95
CA SER A 10 2.70 -8.07 -19.78
C SER A 10 1.85 -6.91 -20.29
N LYS A 11 0.54 -7.14 -20.39
CA LYS A 11 -0.42 -6.05 -20.58
C LYS A 11 -0.13 -5.08 -19.44
N ALA A 12 0.46 -3.92 -19.76
CA ALA A 12 0.72 -2.88 -18.78
C ALA A 12 -0.64 -2.55 -18.12
N ARG A 13 -0.82 -2.99 -16.88
CA ARG A 13 -2.05 -2.72 -16.13
C ARG A 13 -2.09 -1.22 -15.89
N GLY A 14 -3.16 -0.58 -16.34
CA GLY A 14 -3.29 0.87 -16.38
C GLY A 14 -3.56 1.46 -15.00
N MET A 15 -3.53 2.79 -14.90
CA MET A 15 -3.88 3.53 -13.68
C MET A 15 -5.30 3.25 -13.16
N SER A 16 -6.20 2.70 -13.98
CA SER A 16 -7.58 2.36 -13.61
C SER A 16 -7.69 1.31 -12.50
N ASP A 17 -6.62 0.53 -12.28
CA ASP A 17 -6.62 -0.57 -11.31
C ASP A 17 -6.06 -0.13 -9.93
N LEU A 18 -5.77 1.16 -9.78
CA LEU A 18 -5.25 1.75 -8.55
C LEU A 18 -6.37 2.27 -7.67
N ALA A 19 -6.28 1.94 -6.37
CA ALA A 19 -7.09 2.54 -5.33
C ALA A 19 -6.27 3.57 -4.55
N ILE A 20 -6.97 4.53 -3.93
CA ILE A 20 -6.38 5.60 -3.13
C ILE A 20 -6.76 5.39 -1.68
N LEU A 21 -5.80 5.46 -0.77
CA LEU A 21 -6.02 5.48 0.68
C LEU A 21 -5.46 6.78 1.26
N ARG A 22 -6.29 7.52 2.01
CA ARG A 22 -5.84 8.68 2.78
C ARG A 22 -5.14 8.23 4.06
N ILE A 23 -4.04 8.87 4.38
CA ILE A 23 -3.26 8.57 5.58
C ILE A 23 -3.80 9.40 6.75
N GLU A 24 -4.48 8.74 7.67
CA GLU A 24 -5.11 9.40 8.83
C GLU A 24 -4.21 9.39 10.09
N THR A 25 -3.17 8.56 10.10
CA THR A 25 -2.29 8.32 11.25
C THR A 25 -0.83 8.64 10.92
N ASN A 26 0.00 8.81 11.95
CA ASN A 26 1.44 9.05 11.80
C ASN A 26 2.28 7.76 11.83
N ASN A 27 1.64 6.59 11.68
CA ASN A 27 2.25 5.28 11.87
C ASN A 27 3.46 5.06 10.96
N MET A 28 3.44 5.64 9.76
CA MET A 28 4.47 5.46 8.73
C MET A 28 5.36 6.69 8.54
N TYR A 29 5.40 7.64 9.47
CA TYR A 29 6.32 8.79 9.38
C TYR A 29 7.78 8.30 9.50
N PRO A 30 8.73 8.81 8.67
CA PRO A 30 8.62 9.93 7.74
C PRO A 30 8.15 9.58 6.32
N GLU A 31 7.96 8.29 6.01
CA GLU A 31 7.60 7.82 4.68
C GLU A 31 6.18 8.18 4.27
N PHE A 32 5.23 8.22 5.20
CA PHE A 32 3.90 8.79 4.99
C PHE A 32 3.56 9.71 6.15
N ARG A 33 3.14 10.94 5.84
CA ARG A 33 2.68 11.90 6.84
C ARG A 33 1.17 11.80 6.96
N ARG A 34 0.62 12.06 8.15
CA ARG A 34 -0.82 12.30 8.28
C ARG A 34 -1.24 13.41 7.31
N GLY A 35 -2.32 13.17 6.56
CA GLY A 35 -2.80 14.07 5.51
C GLY A 35 -2.37 13.65 4.10
N ASP A 36 -1.25 12.90 3.95
CA ASP A 36 -0.84 12.34 2.65
C ASP A 36 -1.86 11.30 2.16
N ALA A 37 -1.67 10.83 0.92
CA ALA A 37 -2.36 9.65 0.40
C ALA A 37 -1.37 8.64 -0.20
N CYS A 38 -1.78 7.38 -0.29
CA CYS A 38 -1.06 6.36 -1.03
C CYS A 38 -1.91 5.80 -2.17
N LEU A 39 -1.23 5.41 -3.25
CA LEU A 39 -1.80 4.66 -4.35
C LEU A 39 -1.43 3.19 -4.13
N TYR A 40 -2.41 2.30 -4.17
CA TYR A 40 -2.19 0.88 -3.97
C TYR A 40 -2.94 0.04 -4.99
N ARG A 41 -2.49 -1.20 -5.14
CA ARG A 41 -3.03 -2.20 -6.06
C ARG A 41 -3.85 -3.24 -5.29
N PRO A 42 -5.19 -3.15 -5.26
CA PRO A 42 -6.04 -4.09 -4.53
C PRO A 42 -5.97 -5.52 -5.06
N ASP A 43 -5.60 -5.67 -6.34
CA ASP A 43 -5.40 -6.95 -6.99
C ASP A 43 -4.10 -7.65 -6.58
N LEU A 44 -3.17 -6.93 -5.94
CA LEU A 44 -1.96 -7.46 -5.32
C LEU A 44 -2.15 -7.59 -3.80
N ASN A 45 -3.20 -8.28 -3.39
CA ASN A 45 -3.59 -8.51 -2.00
C ASN A 45 -2.87 -9.69 -1.32
N THR A 46 -1.69 -10.05 -1.82
CA THR A 46 -0.84 -11.08 -1.21
C THR A 46 0.59 -10.57 -1.07
N PHE A 47 1.28 -11.02 -0.04
CA PHE A 47 2.70 -10.72 0.14
C PHE A 47 3.49 -11.19 -1.09
N THR A 48 4.09 -10.24 -1.80
CA THR A 48 4.88 -10.52 -3.01
C THR A 48 6.37 -10.34 -2.74
N TYR A 49 6.73 -9.22 -2.13
CA TYR A 49 8.09 -8.85 -1.74
C TYR A 49 8.07 -7.80 -0.62
N ASP A 50 9.24 -7.51 -0.06
CA ASP A 50 9.40 -6.53 1.01
C ASP A 50 9.04 -5.12 0.50
N ALA A 51 7.95 -4.56 1.04
CA ALA A 51 7.40 -3.28 0.60
C ALA A 51 6.38 -2.74 1.62
N CYS A 52 5.77 -1.61 1.29
CA CYS A 52 4.62 -1.09 2.02
C CYS A 52 3.33 -1.67 1.42
N TYR A 53 2.41 -2.05 2.30
CA TYR A 53 1.13 -2.64 1.94
C TYR A 53 0.02 -1.90 2.69
N VAL A 54 -1.14 -1.78 2.05
CA VAL A 54 -2.37 -1.46 2.73
C VAL A 54 -2.84 -2.73 3.43
N VAL A 55 -3.14 -2.64 4.72
CA VAL A 55 -3.57 -3.76 5.56
C VAL A 55 -4.83 -3.36 6.31
N ARG A 56 -5.80 -4.27 6.36
CA ARG A 56 -6.99 -4.16 7.20
C ARG A 56 -6.66 -4.66 8.59
N TYR A 57 -6.63 -3.75 9.56
CA TYR A 57 -6.33 -4.06 10.95
C TYR A 57 -7.27 -3.31 11.88
N LEU A 58 -7.94 -4.01 12.81
CA LEU A 58 -8.94 -3.45 13.72
C LEU A 58 -10.00 -2.58 13.00
N ASP A 59 -10.59 -3.13 11.93
CA ASP A 59 -11.61 -2.51 11.09
C ASP A 59 -11.20 -1.25 10.29
N ALA A 60 -9.93 -0.84 10.35
CA ALA A 60 -9.40 0.26 9.56
C ALA A 60 -8.38 -0.22 8.51
N LEU A 61 -8.31 0.47 7.37
CA LEU A 61 -7.23 0.31 6.40
C LEU A 61 -6.08 1.24 6.80
N ASN A 62 -4.89 0.68 6.99
CA ASN A 62 -3.68 1.43 7.32
C ASN A 62 -2.52 0.92 6.48
N VAL A 63 -1.48 1.75 6.34
CA VAL A 63 -0.24 1.35 5.66
C VAL A 63 0.72 0.76 6.67
N TYR A 64 1.31 -0.38 6.33
CA TYR A 64 2.37 -1.04 7.09
C TYR A 64 3.51 -1.43 6.15
N ARG A 65 4.74 -1.45 6.68
CA ARG A 65 5.86 -2.10 6.03
C ARG A 65 5.82 -3.60 6.34
N ALA A 66 5.86 -4.42 5.29
CA ALA A 66 5.92 -5.86 5.39
C ALA A 66 7.28 -6.36 4.90
N GLN A 67 7.92 -7.24 5.67
CA GLN A 67 9.23 -7.81 5.35
C GLN A 67 9.23 -9.31 5.59
N SER A 68 9.79 -10.07 4.67
CA SER A 68 9.98 -11.51 4.84
C SER A 68 11.06 -11.75 5.90
N VAL A 69 10.75 -12.55 6.92
CA VAL A 69 11.72 -12.98 7.95
C VAL A 69 12.11 -14.45 7.80
N GLY A 70 11.78 -15.06 6.65
CA GLY A 70 12.00 -16.48 6.39
C GLY A 70 10.91 -17.37 7.00
N ASN A 71 11.01 -18.68 6.75
CA ASN A 71 10.12 -19.71 7.30
C ASN A 71 8.61 -19.45 7.11
N GLY A 72 8.23 -18.82 5.99
CA GLY A 72 6.84 -18.51 5.69
C GLY A 72 6.23 -17.42 6.60
N ARG A 73 7.05 -16.60 7.25
CA ARG A 73 6.61 -15.52 8.15
C ARG A 73 6.90 -14.15 7.56
N VAL A 74 6.07 -13.19 7.96
CA VAL A 74 6.15 -11.79 7.56
C VAL A 74 6.19 -10.95 8.82
N LEU A 75 7.21 -10.10 8.93
CA LEU A 75 7.25 -8.99 9.88
C LEU A 75 6.42 -7.85 9.32
N MET A 76 5.41 -7.43 10.07
CA MET A 76 4.61 -6.25 9.81
C MET A 76 5.01 -5.18 10.83
N LYS A 77 5.42 -4.01 10.35
CA LYS A 77 5.87 -2.92 11.21
C LYS A 77 5.42 -1.57 10.68
N MET A 78 5.39 -0.59 11.58
CA MET A 78 5.23 0.79 11.21
C MET A 78 6.59 1.48 11.32
N ASP A 79 6.83 2.51 10.50
CA ASP A 79 8.14 3.18 10.46
C ASP A 79 8.30 4.25 11.57
N HIS A 80 7.24 4.57 12.31
CA HIS A 80 7.29 5.52 13.42
C HIS A 80 8.12 4.97 14.60
N MET A 81 8.90 5.85 15.25
CA MET A 81 9.97 5.55 16.22
C MET A 81 9.54 4.78 17.50
N HIS A 82 8.23 4.57 17.70
CA HIS A 82 7.65 3.87 18.86
C HIS A 82 6.62 2.81 18.46
N ALA A 83 6.59 2.41 17.19
CA ALA A 83 5.60 1.45 16.71
C ALA A 83 5.96 0.02 17.12
N SER A 84 4.95 -0.73 17.57
CA SER A 84 5.11 -2.16 17.83
C SER A 84 5.21 -2.93 16.51
N GLU A 85 6.22 -3.79 16.42
CA GLU A 85 6.37 -4.73 15.31
C GLU A 85 5.62 -6.03 15.62
N GLN A 86 5.09 -6.68 14.60
CA GLN A 86 4.37 -7.94 14.74
C GLN A 86 4.85 -8.94 13.68
N THR A 87 5.24 -10.13 14.10
CA THR A 87 5.56 -11.22 13.15
C THR A 87 4.39 -12.18 13.04
N ILE A 88 3.81 -12.29 11.85
CA ILE A 88 2.69 -13.18 11.54
C ILE A 88 3.06 -14.20 10.47
N SER A 89 2.22 -15.23 10.27
CA SER A 89 2.38 -16.13 9.13
C SER A 89 2.01 -15.42 7.83
N ARG A 90 2.59 -15.85 6.71
CA ARG A 90 2.28 -15.30 5.38
C ARG A 90 0.78 -15.45 5.03
N ASP A 91 0.16 -16.56 5.42
CA ASP A 91 -1.27 -16.78 5.20
C ASP A 91 -2.13 -15.80 6.00
N ALA A 92 -1.78 -15.55 7.27
CA ALA A 92 -2.46 -14.55 8.08
C ALA A 92 -2.30 -13.15 7.47
N PHE A 93 -1.10 -12.81 6.97
CA PHE A 93 -0.87 -11.54 6.28
C PHE A 93 -1.72 -11.42 5.02
N ASN A 94 -1.77 -12.45 4.17
CA ASN A 94 -2.55 -12.44 2.93
C ASN A 94 -4.05 -12.24 3.19
N ASN A 95 -4.59 -12.76 4.31
CA ASN A 95 -5.99 -12.58 4.68
C ASN A 95 -6.35 -11.14 5.08
N ILE A 96 -5.37 -10.35 5.54
CA ILE A 96 -5.57 -8.96 5.97
C ILE A 96 -5.00 -7.94 4.97
N CYS A 97 -4.27 -8.40 3.96
CA CYS A 97 -3.65 -7.54 2.96
C CYS A 97 -4.72 -6.93 2.04
N GLY A 98 -4.81 -5.61 2.04
CA GLY A 98 -5.66 -4.83 1.15
C GLY A 98 -5.00 -4.53 -0.20
N GLY A 99 -3.68 -4.62 -0.30
CA GLY A 99 -2.95 -4.47 -1.56
C GLY A 99 -1.55 -3.86 -1.40
N LEU A 100 -0.72 -4.05 -2.42
CA LEU A 100 0.62 -3.47 -2.49
C LEU A 100 0.55 -1.95 -2.73
N VAL A 101 1.29 -1.16 -1.95
CA VAL A 101 1.46 0.27 -2.21
C VAL A 101 2.45 0.46 -3.36
N VAL A 102 2.03 1.22 -4.38
CA VAL A 102 2.81 1.47 -5.60
C VAL A 102 3.15 2.94 -5.80
N GLY A 103 2.54 3.84 -5.01
CA GLY A 103 2.80 5.26 -5.10
C GLY A 103 2.48 6.01 -3.82
N ARG A 104 3.16 7.14 -3.66
CA ARG A 104 2.95 8.11 -2.57
C ARG A 104 2.49 9.42 -3.16
N VAL A 105 1.51 10.05 -2.53
CA VAL A 105 0.99 11.38 -2.89
C VAL A 105 1.19 12.30 -1.69
N ASN A 106 2.13 13.23 -1.82
CA ASN A 106 2.36 14.27 -0.82
C ASN A 106 1.34 15.36 -1.00
N ILE A 107 0.54 15.60 0.04
CA ILE A 107 -0.46 16.66 -0.04
C ILE A 107 0.09 17.89 0.67
N LEU A 108 0.36 18.92 -0.13
CA LEU A 108 0.97 20.17 0.34
C LEU A 108 -0.07 21.17 0.86
N ASP A 109 -1.31 21.08 0.40
CA ASP A 109 -2.43 21.91 0.84
C ASP A 109 -3.69 21.04 0.95
N GLU A 110 -4.13 20.79 2.19
CA GLU A 110 -5.27 19.90 2.47
C GLU A 110 -6.62 20.46 1.97
N ARG A 111 -6.69 21.77 1.69
CA ARG A 111 -7.93 22.45 1.23
C ARG A 111 -8.39 22.01 -0.16
N TYR A 112 -7.52 21.35 -0.94
CA TYR A 112 -7.84 20.85 -2.28
C TYR A 112 -8.26 19.36 -2.30
N ILE A 113 -8.23 18.65 -1.16
CA ILE A 113 -8.53 17.21 -1.09
C ILE A 113 -10.04 16.93 -1.19
N ASP A 114 -10.89 17.86 -0.75
CA ASP A 114 -12.35 17.67 -0.77
C ASP A 114 -12.92 17.49 -2.20
N LEU A 115 -12.13 17.83 -3.23
CA LEU A 115 -12.46 17.62 -4.64
C LEU A 115 -12.52 16.15 -5.06
N TRP A 116 -11.91 15.24 -4.28
CA TRP A 116 -11.81 13.82 -4.62
C TRP A 116 -12.87 12.95 -3.91
N GLY A 117 -13.53 13.49 -2.88
CA GLY A 117 -14.51 12.77 -2.07
C GLY A 117 -15.96 13.17 -2.32
N ASN A 118 -16.24 14.40 -2.77
CA ASN A 118 -17.59 14.89 -3.03
C ASN A 118 -17.56 15.80 -4.25
N GLY A 119 -18.06 15.32 -5.39
CA GLY A 119 -18.10 16.10 -6.64
C GLY A 119 -18.87 17.41 -6.52
N ARG A 120 -18.19 18.49 -6.11
CA ARG A 120 -18.59 19.88 -6.32
C ARG A 120 -17.33 20.73 -6.51
N VAL A 121 -16.86 20.79 -7.75
CA VAL A 121 -16.19 22.00 -8.23
C VAL A 121 -17.33 22.97 -8.58
N SER A 122 -17.66 23.90 -7.67
CA SER A 122 -18.37 25.10 -8.08
C SER A 122 -17.32 26.06 -8.65
N ALA A 123 -17.52 26.41 -9.93
CA ALA A 123 -16.80 27.45 -10.64
C ALA A 123 -16.89 28.82 -9.96
#